data_AF-A0A2N6E7N0-F1
#
_entry.id   AF-A0A2N6E7N0-F1
#
_cell.length_a   1.000
_cell.length_b   1.000
_cell.length_c   1.000
_cell.angle_alpha   90.00
_cell.angle_beta   90.00
_cell.angle_gamma   90.00
#
_symmetry.space_group_name_H-M   'P 1'
#
loop_
_entity.id
_entity.type
_entity.pdbx_description
1 polymer ?
#
loop_
_entity_poly.entity_id
_entity_poly.type
_entity_poly.pdbx_seq_one_letter_code
_entity_poly.pdbx_strand_id
1 'polypeptide(L)'
;MSRADFQQRLAERALHALTGRGECRLRRSEQEARQHIVTVLKAGDEELRQLDLEAERLFSAHKSQLPPGSDHQRALAMIRRRLAEQKGIVL
;
A
#
# COMPACT_ATOMS: atom_id res chain seq x y z
N MET A 1 17.08 -0.81 9.48
CA MET A 1 16.70 0.35 8.63
C MET A 1 15.21 0.58 8.85
N SER A 2 14.77 1.80 9.17
CA SER A 2 13.35 2.05 9.50
C SER A 2 12.48 2.15 8.24
N ARG A 3 11.17 1.92 8.37
CA ARG A 3 10.20 2.12 7.28
C ARG A 3 10.20 3.56 6.76
N ALA A 4 10.38 4.53 7.67
CA ALA A 4 10.50 5.94 7.31
C ALA A 4 11.76 6.20 6.46
N ASP A 5 12.90 5.62 6.81
CA ASP A 5 14.14 5.75 6.03
C ASP A 5 13.99 5.14 4.64
N PHE A 6 13.28 4.01 4.54
CA PHE A 6 12.99 3.37 3.27
C PHE A 6 12.11 4.25 2.38
N GLN A 7 11.01 4.80 2.90
CA GLN A 7 10.13 5.70 2.16
C GLN A 7 10.87 6.95 1.66
N GLN A 8 11.76 7.52 2.50
CA GLN A 8 12.57 8.68 2.12
C GLN A 8 13.55 8.38 0.98
N ARG A 9 14.19 7.21 1.00
CA ARG A 9 15.09 6.75 -0.07
C ARG A 9 14.33 6.39 -1.35
N LEU A 10 13.15 5.80 -1.22
CA LEU A 10 12.30 5.46 -2.36
C LEU A 10 11.81 6.73 -3.07
N ALA A 11 11.35 7.72 -2.30
CA ALA A 11 10.92 9.01 -2.84
C ALA A 11 12.05 9.73 -3.58
N GLU A 12 13.27 9.70 -3.01
CA GLU A 12 14.47 10.28 -3.64
C GLU A 12 14.83 9.56 -4.95
N ARG A 13 14.85 8.23 -4.97
CA ARG A 13 15.11 7.44 -6.19
C ARG A 13 14.04 7.66 -7.26
N ALA A 14 12.76 7.73 -6.87
CA ALA A 14 11.66 7.98 -7.78
C ALA A 14 11.77 9.36 -8.41
N LEU A 15 12.05 10.39 -7.60
CA LEU A 15 12.25 11.74 -8.09
C LEU A 15 13.43 11.83 -9.07
N HIS A 16 14.58 11.27 -8.69
CA HIS A 16 15.76 11.22 -9.55
C HIS A 16 15.50 10.46 -10.86
N ALA A 17 14.71 9.39 -10.84
CA ALA A 17 14.34 8.66 -12.06
C ALA A 17 13.46 9.51 -12.99
N LEU A 18 12.53 10.29 -12.43
CA LEU A 18 11.61 11.16 -13.18
C LEU A 18 12.32 12.40 -13.75
N THR A 19 13.23 13.02 -12.99
CA THR A 19 13.93 14.25 -13.41
C THR A 19 15.22 13.96 -14.19
N GLY A 20 15.95 12.90 -13.84
CA GLY A 20 17.26 12.57 -14.40
C GLY A 20 17.22 12.11 -15.87
N ARG A 21 16.06 11.67 -16.35
CA ARG A 21 15.86 11.35 -17.79
C ARG A 21 15.46 12.56 -18.63
N GLY A 22 15.24 13.73 -18.02
CA GLY A 22 14.75 14.93 -18.70
C GLY A 22 13.28 14.85 -19.13
N GLU A 23 12.58 13.77 -18.80
CA GLU A 23 11.20 13.51 -19.19
C GLU A 23 10.19 14.34 -18.38
N CYS A 24 10.58 14.83 -17.20
CA CYS A 24 9.71 15.62 -16.33
C CYS A 24 10.44 16.85 -15.77
N ARG A 25 9.79 18.01 -15.86
CA ARG A 25 10.23 19.25 -15.20
C ARG A 25 9.37 19.48 -13.96
N LEU A 26 10.01 19.58 -12.79
CA LEU A 26 9.30 19.85 -11.55
C LEU A 26 8.70 21.27 -11.60
N ARG A 27 7.42 21.40 -11.23
CA ARG A 27 6.74 22.69 -11.06
C ARG A 27 7.02 23.34 -9.70
N ARG A 28 7.70 22.62 -8.81
CA ARG A 28 7.98 22.96 -7.40
C ARG A 28 9.41 22.59 -7.08
N SER A 29 9.88 22.95 -5.87
CA SER A 29 11.20 22.51 -5.41
C SER A 29 11.29 20.98 -5.32
N GLU A 30 12.49 20.45 -5.53
CA GLU A 30 12.78 19.03 -5.38
C GLU A 30 12.44 18.51 -3.98
N GLN A 31 12.69 19.32 -2.95
CA GLN A 31 12.31 19.00 -1.58
C GLN A 31 10.79 18.87 -1.40
N GLU A 32 10.01 19.81 -1.95
CA GLU A 32 8.53 19.74 -1.89
C GLU A 32 7.98 18.52 -2.62
N ALA A 33 8.52 18.22 -3.80
CA ALA A 33 8.11 17.06 -4.59
C ALA A 33 8.42 15.75 -3.82
N ARG A 34 9.61 15.63 -3.22
CA ARG A 34 9.99 14.50 -2.38
C ARG A 34 9.07 14.36 -1.17
N GLN A 35 8.79 15.45 -0.46
CA GLN A 35 7.89 15.46 0.68
C GLN A 35 6.50 14.97 0.28
N HIS A 36 6.01 15.41 -0.88
CA HIS A 36 4.71 15.00 -1.41
C HIS A 36 4.68 13.50 -1.73
N ILE A 37 5.72 12.96 -2.38
CA ILE A 37 5.83 11.52 -2.65
C ILE A 37 5.82 10.73 -1.33
N VAL A 38 6.56 11.16 -0.32
CA VAL A 38 6.56 10.51 1.01
C VAL A 38 5.17 10.53 1.64
N THR A 39 4.44 11.64 1.54
CA THR A 39 3.06 11.73 2.03
C THR A 39 2.14 10.75 1.32
N VAL A 40 2.24 10.64 -0.01
CA VAL A 40 1.47 9.67 -0.81
C VAL A 40 1.82 8.23 -0.40
N LEU A 41 3.11 7.91 -0.23
CA LEU A 41 3.56 6.59 0.22
C LEU A 41 3.00 6.24 1.60
N LYS A 42 2.99 7.19 2.53
CA LYS A 42 2.40 6.99 3.87
C LYS A 42 0.90 6.76 3.82
N ALA A 43 0.19 7.51 2.97
CA ALA A 43 -1.25 7.36 2.81
C ALA A 43 -1.59 5.97 2.21
N GLY A 44 -0.88 5.54 1.17
CA GLY A 44 -1.06 4.21 0.59
C GLY A 44 -0.71 3.08 1.57
N ASP A 45 0.35 3.25 2.36
CA ASP A 45 0.72 2.30 3.42
C ASP A 45 -0.39 2.15 4.48
N GLU A 46 -1.02 3.25 4.88
CA GLU A 46 -2.13 3.23 5.82
C GLU A 46 -3.38 2.62 5.20
N GLU A 47 -3.68 2.92 3.93
CA GLU A 47 -4.81 2.32 3.22
C GLU A 47 -4.68 0.79 3.12
N LEU A 48 -3.47 0.28 2.81
CA LEU A 48 -3.19 -1.15 2.82
C LEU A 48 -3.32 -1.76 4.21
N ARG A 49 -2.90 -1.05 5.26
CA ARG A 49 -3.05 -1.50 6.65
C ARG A 49 -4.52 -1.59 7.05
N GLN A 50 -5.33 -0.59 6.70
CA GLN A 50 -6.78 -0.61 6.97
C GLN A 50 -7.47 -1.73 6.21
N LEU A 51 -7.06 -1.99 4.97
CA LEU A 51 -7.54 -3.12 4.18
C LEU A 51 -7.26 -4.46 4.87
N ASP A 52 -6.05 -4.65 5.40
CA ASP A 52 -5.67 -5.87 6.12
C ASP A 52 -6.50 -6.07 7.39
N LEU A 53 -6.68 -5.00 8.19
CA LEU A 53 -7.51 -5.04 9.41
C LEU A 53 -8.97 -5.40 9.10
N GLU A 54 -9.52 -4.85 8.02
CA GLU A 54 -10.89 -5.16 7.61
C GLU A 54 -11.02 -6.60 7.10
N ALA A 55 -10.04 -7.08 6.33
CA ALA A 55 -9.99 -8.46 5.88
C ALA A 55 -9.95 -9.43 7.07
N GLU A 56 -9.12 -9.17 8.07
CA GLU A 56 -9.03 -9.96 9.31
C GLU A 56 -10.34 -9.96 10.10
N ARG A 57 -11.00 -8.80 10.19
CA ARG A 57 -12.30 -8.68 10.87
C ARG A 57 -13.38 -9.50 10.18
N LEU A 58 -13.48 -9.40 8.85
CA LEU A 58 -14.44 -10.16 8.07
C LEU A 58 -14.16 -11.65 8.14
N PHE A 59 -12.89 -12.03 8.02
CA PHE A 59 -12.46 -13.42 8.13
C PHE A 59 -12.82 -14.00 9.51
N SER A 60 -12.52 -13.28 10.59
CA SER A 60 -12.83 -13.72 11.96
C SER A 60 -14.33 -13.92 12.19
N ALA A 61 -15.18 -13.07 11.60
CA ALA A 61 -16.63 -13.20 11.69
C ALA A 61 -17.18 -14.47 11.00
N HIS A 62 -16.51 -14.94 9.94
CA HIS A 62 -16.97 -16.07 9.13
C HIS A 62 -16.15 -17.35 9.36
N LYS A 63 -15.10 -17.29 10.17
CA LYS A 63 -14.17 -18.42 10.39
C LYS A 63 -14.87 -19.66 10.94
N SER A 64 -15.87 -19.50 11.80
CA SER A 64 -16.66 -20.61 12.36
C SER A 64 -17.54 -21.33 11.34
N GLN A 65 -17.78 -20.72 10.18
CA GLN A 65 -18.58 -21.28 9.08
C GLN A 65 -17.71 -22.00 8.05
N LEU A 66 -16.37 -21.93 8.18
CA LEU A 66 -15.46 -22.59 7.25
C LEU A 66 -15.43 -24.11 7.49
N PRO A 67 -15.41 -24.93 6.42
CA PRO A 67 -15.24 -26.36 6.53
C PRO A 67 -13.94 -26.73 7.29
N PRO A 68 -13.95 -27.81 8.08
CA PRO A 68 -12.73 -28.32 8.69
C PRO A 68 -11.71 -28.70 7.59
N GLY A 69 -10.45 -28.31 7.78
CA GLY A 69 -9.38 -28.48 6.78
C GLY A 69 -9.24 -27.34 5.76
N SER A 70 -10.05 -26.28 5.86
CA SER A 70 -9.92 -25.11 4.99
C SER A 70 -8.61 -24.37 5.22
N ASP A 71 -7.99 -23.93 4.11
CA ASP A 71 -6.82 -23.05 4.16
C ASP A 71 -7.24 -21.62 4.52
N HIS A 72 -7.07 -21.30 5.80
CA HIS A 72 -7.35 -20.00 6.38
C HIS A 72 -6.54 -18.86 5.75
N GLN A 73 -5.29 -19.12 5.32
CA GLN A 73 -4.47 -18.09 4.69
C GLN A 73 -5.01 -17.77 3.29
N ARG A 74 -5.39 -18.79 2.53
CA ARG A 74 -6.02 -18.61 1.22
C ARG A 74 -7.36 -17.87 1.32
N ALA A 75 -8.19 -18.22 2.30
CA ALA A 75 -9.46 -17.53 2.53
C ALA A 75 -9.26 -16.05 2.89
N LEU A 76 -8.31 -15.73 3.78
CA LEU A 76 -7.98 -14.35 4.12
C LEU A 76 -7.45 -13.57 2.90
N ALA A 77 -6.57 -14.18 2.09
CA ALA A 77 -6.07 -13.59 0.86
C ALA A 77 -7.19 -13.29 -0.15
N MET A 78 -8.18 -14.18 -0.28
CA MET A 78 -9.34 -13.96 -1.13
C MET A 78 -10.20 -12.79 -0.63
N ILE A 79 -10.43 -12.69 0.68
CA ILE A 79 -11.17 -11.58 1.29
C ILE A 79 -10.44 -10.26 1.04
N ARG A 80 -9.13 -10.21 1.32
CA ARG A 80 -8.29 -9.03 1.08
C ARG A 80 -8.35 -8.58 -0.38
N ARG A 81 -8.22 -9.51 -1.32
CA ARG A 81 -8.29 -9.22 -2.76
C ARG A 81 -9.65 -8.62 -3.15
N ARG A 82 -10.74 -9.22 -2.68
CA ARG A 82 -12.09 -8.75 -3.00
C ARG A 82 -12.36 -7.36 -2.41
N LEU A 83 -11.89 -7.09 -1.20
CA LEU A 83 -11.98 -5.75 -0.60
C LEU A 83 -11.15 -4.72 -1.38
N ALA A 84 -9.96 -5.08 -1.84
CA ALA A 84 -9.12 -4.20 -2.64
C ALA A 84 -9.81 -3.82 -3.96
N GLU A 85 -10.38 -4.80 -4.66
CA GLU A 85 -11.15 -4.60 -5.89
C GLU A 85 -12.36 -3.67 -5.67
N GLN A 86 -13.09 -3.84 -4.56
CA GLN A 86 -14.24 -2.99 -4.22
C GLN A 86 -13.85 -1.54 -3.90
N LYS A 87 -12.68 -1.35 -3.29
CA LYS A 87 -12.17 -0.03 -2.88
C LYS A 87 -11.31 0.65 -3.96
N GLY A 88 -11.03 -0.02 -5.06
CA GLY A 88 -10.13 0.49 -6.11
C GLY A 88 -8.65 0.52 -5.71
N ILE A 89 -8.26 -0.28 -4.71
CA ILE A 89 -6.88 -0.38 -4.23
C ILE A 89 -6.12 -1.40 -5.08
N VAL A 90 -4.94 -1.02 -5.58
CA VAL A 90 -4.05 -1.93 -6.31
C VAL A 90 -3.15 -2.67 -5.31
N LEU A 91 -3.19 -4.01 -5.34
CA LEU A 91 -2.40 -4.91 -4.50
C LEU A 91 -1.06 -5.30 -5.14
#